data_AF-A0A2S6H155-F1
#
_entry.id   AF-A0A2S6H155-F1
#
_cell.length_a   1.000
_cell.length_b   1.000
_cell.length_c   1.000
_cell.angle_alpha   90.00
_cell.angle_beta   90.00
_cell.angle_gamma   90.00
#
_symmetry.space_group_name_H-M   'P 1'
#
loop_
_entity.id
_entity.type
_entity.pdbx_description
1 polymer ?
#
loop_
_entity_poly.entity_id
_entity_poly.type
_entity_poly.pdbx_seq_one_letter_code
_entity_poly.pdbx_strand_id
1 'polypeptide(L)'
;MLPADLVARNRRIADAALRPWTPVFTHGDLQLAHVFVDGDEVTGVLDWSEARQGDPLFDLASLTSGHREHLDDVIEGYGTDVDLDVISGWRSARCQLGVRWLLEHGFDPAAPGCEVDVLRSQV
;
A
#
# COMPACT_ATOMS: atom_id res chain seq x y z
N MET A 1 -21.13 2.53 -4.10
CA MET A 1 -20.86 1.15 -4.60
C MET A 1 -19.81 1.22 -5.68
N LEU A 2 -18.80 0.34 -5.68
CA LEU A 2 -17.74 0.32 -6.70
C LEU A 2 -18.23 -0.30 -8.02
N PRO A 3 -17.76 0.17 -9.19
CA PRO A 3 -17.99 -0.49 -10.47
C PRO A 3 -17.44 -1.93 -10.50
N ALA A 4 -18.19 -2.87 -11.06
CA ALA A 4 -17.82 -4.29 -11.06
C ALA A 4 -16.55 -4.59 -11.87
N ASP A 5 -16.33 -3.85 -12.97
CA ASP A 5 -15.14 -3.92 -13.81
C ASP A 5 -13.89 -3.41 -13.07
N LEU A 6 -14.02 -2.34 -12.27
CA LEU A 6 -12.95 -1.83 -11.42
C LEU A 6 -12.51 -2.88 -10.39
N VAL A 7 -13.49 -3.55 -9.76
CA VAL A 7 -13.22 -4.64 -8.81
C VAL A 7 -12.57 -5.83 -9.52
N ALA A 8 -13.10 -6.25 -10.67
CA ALA A 8 -12.57 -7.39 -11.41
C ALA A 8 -11.14 -7.15 -11.91
N ARG A 9 -10.82 -5.93 -12.37
CA ARG A 9 -9.47 -5.55 -12.78
C ARG A 9 -8.49 -5.63 -11.62
N ASN A 10 -8.80 -4.95 -10.51
CA ASN A 10 -7.90 -4.91 -9.36
C ASN A 10 -7.75 -6.27 -8.66
N ARG A 11 -8.73 -7.18 -8.77
CA ARG A 11 -8.53 -8.57 -8.34
C ARG A 11 -7.42 -9.28 -9.12
N ARG A 12 -7.39 -9.11 -10.45
CA ARG A 12 -6.33 -9.69 -11.28
C ARG A 12 -4.96 -9.08 -10.98
N ILE A 13 -4.90 -7.78 -10.71
CA ILE A 13 -3.66 -7.11 -10.31
C ILE A 13 -3.20 -7.62 -8.95
N ALA A 14 -4.14 -7.80 -8.00
CA ALA A 14 -3.86 -8.33 -6.67
C ALA A 14 -3.27 -9.75 -6.68
N ASP A 15 -3.52 -10.56 -7.72
CA ASP A 15 -2.94 -11.91 -7.84
C ASP A 15 -1.39 -11.87 -7.82
N ALA A 16 -0.77 -10.79 -8.28
CA ALA A 16 0.69 -10.61 -8.22
C ALA A 16 1.23 -10.59 -6.78
N ALA A 17 0.42 -10.19 -5.79
CA ALA A 17 0.79 -10.27 -4.38
C ALA A 17 0.61 -11.68 -3.79
N LEU A 18 -0.17 -12.55 -4.42
CA LEU A 18 -0.51 -13.90 -3.95
C LEU A 18 0.48 -14.95 -4.47
N ARG A 19 1.75 -14.74 -4.14
CA ARG A 19 2.89 -15.59 -4.47
C ARG A 19 3.59 -16.12 -3.21
N PRO A 20 4.57 -17.04 -3.29
CA PRO A 20 5.52 -17.26 -2.21
C PRO A 20 6.50 -16.08 -2.04
N TRP A 21 6.92 -15.78 -0.82
CA TRP A 21 7.98 -14.82 -0.50
C TRP A 21 8.84 -15.30 0.66
N THR A 22 10.07 -14.79 0.75
CA THR A 22 10.90 -14.92 1.96
C THR A 22 10.37 -13.94 3.00
N PRO A 23 9.90 -14.40 4.17
CA PRO A 23 9.35 -13.50 5.19
C PRO A 23 10.44 -12.63 5.80
N VAL A 24 10.13 -11.35 6.03
CA VAL A 24 10.97 -10.43 6.82
C VAL A 24 10.13 -9.83 7.96
N PHE A 25 10.78 -9.19 8.93
CA PHE A 25 10.05 -8.37 9.90
C PHE A 25 9.54 -7.11 9.20
N THR A 26 8.22 -6.99 9.12
CA THR A 26 7.50 -5.87 8.47
C THR A 26 6.76 -5.07 9.53
N HIS A 27 6.57 -3.78 9.26
CA HIS A 27 5.74 -2.90 10.07
C HIS A 27 4.26 -3.29 9.97
N GLY A 28 3.79 -3.71 8.80
CA GLY A 28 2.42 -4.22 8.61
C GLY A 28 1.34 -3.14 8.51
N ASP A 29 1.69 -1.87 8.76
CA ASP A 29 0.86 -0.70 8.49
C ASP A 29 1.71 0.57 8.29
N LEU A 30 2.77 0.47 7.48
CA LEU A 30 3.68 1.59 7.23
C LEU A 30 3.00 2.66 6.35
N GLN A 31 2.21 3.53 6.96
CA GLN A 31 1.59 4.68 6.33
C GLN A 31 2.40 5.96 6.63
N LEU A 32 2.29 6.98 5.77
CA LEU A 32 2.99 8.26 5.99
C LEU A 32 2.68 8.90 7.34
N ALA A 33 1.44 8.74 7.84
CA ALA A 33 1.03 9.25 9.15
C ALA A 33 1.82 8.63 10.33
N HIS A 34 2.52 7.51 10.11
CA HIS A 34 3.31 6.81 11.12
C HIS A 34 4.81 7.14 11.05
N VAL A 35 5.24 7.97 10.08
CA VAL A 35 6.63 8.38 9.90
C VAL A 35 6.80 9.84 10.28
N PHE A 36 7.70 10.11 11.22
CA PHE A 36 8.02 11.44 11.71
C PHE A 36 9.36 11.90 11.16
N VAL A 37 9.43 13.16 10.77
CA VAL A 37 10.62 13.76 10.17
C VAL A 37 10.96 15.09 10.83
N ASP A 38 12.25 15.43 10.86
CA ASP A 38 12.77 16.77 11.12
C ASP A 38 13.67 17.18 9.95
N GLY A 39 13.19 18.11 9.11
CA GLY A 39 13.79 18.36 7.81
C GLY A 39 13.79 17.10 6.94
N ASP A 40 14.98 16.69 6.50
CA ASP A 40 15.20 15.49 5.67
C ASP A 40 15.53 14.23 6.51
N GLU A 41 15.52 14.32 7.84
CA GLU A 41 15.84 13.19 8.73
C GLU A 41 14.58 12.52 9.27
N VAL A 42 14.50 11.19 9.14
CA VAL A 42 13.48 10.39 9.82
C VAL A 42 13.82 10.31 11.31
N THR A 43 12.94 10.82 12.16
CA THR A 43 13.13 10.87 13.62
C THR A 43 12.30 9.84 14.37
N GLY A 44 11.31 9.23 13.72
CA GLY A 44 10.50 8.18 14.34
C GLY A 44 9.63 7.40 13.37
N VAL A 45 9.40 6.14 13.72
CA VAL A 45 8.41 5.26 13.08
C VAL A 45 7.55 4.68 14.21
N LEU A 46 6.24 4.94 14.17
CA LEU A 46 5.29 4.62 15.24
C LEU A 46 4.27 3.57 14.80
N ASP A 47 3.42 3.15 15.75
CA ASP A 47 2.30 2.22 15.51
C ASP A 47 2.70 0.82 14.99
N TRP A 48 3.60 0.17 15.71
CA TRP A 48 4.08 -1.19 15.44
C TRP A 48 3.09 -2.30 15.84
N SER A 49 1.82 -1.98 16.07
CA SER A 49 0.82 -2.95 16.54
C SER A 49 0.56 -4.07 15.52
N GLU A 50 0.69 -3.77 14.22
CA GLU A 50 0.50 -4.69 13.10
C GLU A 50 1.79 -5.42 12.66
N ALA A 51 2.90 -5.19 13.37
CA ALA A 51 4.21 -5.69 12.99
C ALA A 51 4.28 -7.21 13.06
N ARG A 52 4.80 -7.83 12.00
CA ARG A 52 4.80 -9.29 11.84
C ARG A 52 5.84 -9.77 10.82
N GLN A 53 6.00 -11.08 10.73
CA GLN A 53 6.63 -11.70 9.57
C GLN A 53 5.74 -11.48 8.34
N GLY A 54 6.24 -10.78 7.33
CA GLY A 54 5.48 -10.35 6.17
C GLY A 54 6.31 -10.27 4.89
N ASP A 55 5.64 -9.85 3.82
CA ASP A 55 6.26 -9.55 2.54
C ASP A 55 6.92 -8.16 2.63
N PRO A 56 8.23 -8.01 2.37
CA PRO A 56 8.90 -6.70 2.40
C PRO A 56 8.21 -5.65 1.52
N LEU A 57 7.65 -6.07 0.38
CA LEU A 57 7.05 -5.16 -0.59
C LEU A 57 5.69 -4.60 -0.11
N PHE A 58 5.08 -5.21 0.91
CA PHE A 58 3.82 -4.70 1.48
C PHE A 58 3.99 -3.32 2.14
N ASP A 59 5.09 -3.12 2.86
CA ASP A 59 5.35 -1.84 3.55
C ASP A 59 5.69 -0.74 2.54
N LEU A 60 6.47 -1.06 1.50
CA LEU A 60 6.75 -0.11 0.41
C LEU A 60 5.48 0.28 -0.35
N ALA A 61 4.61 -0.70 -0.63
CA ALA A 61 3.32 -0.47 -1.26
C ALA A 61 2.41 0.42 -0.41
N SER A 62 2.38 0.21 0.91
CA SER A 62 1.58 0.99 1.86
C SER A 62 2.09 2.43 1.99
N LEU A 63 3.40 2.62 2.17
CA LEU A 63 4.03 3.93 2.37
C LEU A 63 3.77 4.88 1.20
N THR A 64 3.79 4.33 -0.01
CA THR A 64 3.70 5.09 -1.26
C THR A 64 2.31 5.05 -1.89
N SER A 65 1.30 4.47 -1.23
CA SER A 65 -0.02 4.23 -1.84
C SER A 65 -0.73 5.52 -2.24
N GLY A 66 -0.62 6.58 -1.42
CA GLY A 66 -1.18 7.90 -1.71
C GLY A 66 -0.25 8.83 -2.52
N HIS A 67 1.00 8.42 -2.72
CA HIS A 67 2.08 9.24 -3.30
C HIS A 67 2.93 8.41 -4.25
N ARG A 68 2.30 7.92 -5.32
CA ARG A 68 2.93 6.98 -6.26
C ARG A 68 4.10 7.61 -7.01
N GLU A 69 4.06 8.92 -7.19
CA GLU A 69 5.12 9.73 -7.79
C GLU A 69 6.46 9.63 -7.05
N HIS A 70 6.44 9.23 -5.77
CA HIS A 70 7.63 9.07 -4.93
C HIS A 70 8.07 7.60 -4.78
N LEU A 71 7.45 6.66 -5.51
CA LEU A 71 7.82 5.25 -5.41
C LEU A 71 9.28 5.02 -5.84
N ASP A 72 9.72 5.67 -6.92
CA ASP A 72 11.08 5.51 -7.43
C ASP A 72 12.12 6.03 -6.43
N ASP A 73 11.85 7.17 -5.77
CA ASP A 73 12.69 7.73 -4.70
C ASP A 73 12.86 6.73 -3.54
N VAL A 74 11.76 6.11 -3.12
CA VAL A 74 11.76 5.11 -2.04
C VAL A 74 12.52 3.84 -2.44
N ILE A 75 12.37 3.38 -3.69
CA ILE A 75 13.08 2.20 -4.21
C ILE A 75 14.58 2.46 -4.30
N GLU A 76 14.98 3.65 -4.76
CA GLU A 76 16.38 4.06 -4.79
C GLU A 76 17.00 3.99 -3.39
N GLY A 77 16.29 4.52 -2.37
CA GLY A 77 16.72 4.43 -0.98
C GLY A 77 16.69 3.01 -0.39
N TYR A 78 15.75 2.16 -0.84
CA TYR A 78 15.64 0.77 -0.40
C TYR A 78 16.84 -0.09 -0.84
N GLY A 79 17.47 0.27 -1.96
CA GLY A 79 18.79 -0.23 -2.36
C GLY A 79 18.81 -1.64 -2.94
N THR A 80 17.65 -2.22 -3.27
CA THR A 80 17.54 -3.53 -3.92
C THR A 80 16.50 -3.49 -5.03
N ASP A 81 16.65 -4.35 -6.04
CA ASP A 81 15.63 -4.55 -7.06
C ASP A 81 14.31 -5.00 -6.41
N VAL A 82 13.22 -4.31 -6.76
CA VAL A 82 11.87 -4.64 -6.30
C VAL A 82 10.98 -5.01 -7.47
N ASP A 83 10.04 -5.91 -7.21
CA ASP A 83 9.01 -6.29 -8.19
C ASP A 83 7.85 -5.30 -8.13
N LEU A 84 7.71 -4.45 -9.16
CA LEU A 84 6.68 -3.42 -9.25
C LEU A 84 5.27 -4.00 -9.45
N ASP A 85 5.16 -5.20 -10.01
CA ASP A 85 3.86 -5.87 -10.15
C ASP A 85 3.35 -6.32 -8.78
N VAL A 86 4.25 -6.78 -7.90
CA VAL A 86 3.90 -7.12 -6.51
C VAL A 86 3.49 -5.87 -5.72
N ILE A 87 4.18 -4.74 -5.90
CA ILE A 87 3.79 -3.46 -5.27
C ILE A 87 2.36 -3.07 -5.69
N SER A 88 2.07 -3.15 -6.99
CA SER A 88 0.74 -2.86 -7.54
C SER A 88 -0.31 -3.85 -7.05
N GLY A 89 0.07 -5.13 -6.91
CA GLY A 89 -0.74 -6.18 -6.33
C GLY A 89 -1.14 -5.89 -4.89
N TRP A 90 -0.19 -5.48 -4.04
CA TRP A 90 -0.47 -5.14 -2.64
C TRP A 90 -1.36 -3.91 -2.50
N ARG A 91 -1.14 -2.86 -3.30
CA ARG A 91 -2.03 -1.68 -3.34
C ARG A 91 -3.46 -2.09 -3.71
N SER A 92 -3.61 -2.92 -4.74
CA SER A 92 -4.90 -3.43 -5.18
C SER A 92 -5.60 -4.24 -4.09
N ALA A 93 -4.91 -5.22 -3.49
CA ALA A 93 -5.44 -6.04 -2.41
C ALA A 93 -5.86 -5.21 -1.19
N ARG A 94 -4.97 -4.34 -0.69
CA ARG A 94 -5.21 -3.49 0.48
C ARG A 94 -6.44 -2.61 0.28
N CYS A 95 -6.52 -1.89 -0.84
CA CYS A 95 -7.63 -0.99 -1.11
C CYS A 95 -8.95 -1.75 -1.28
N GLN A 96 -8.95 -2.91 -1.95
CA GLN A 96 -10.16 -3.72 -2.07
C GLN A 96 -10.69 -4.22 -0.72
N LEU A 97 -9.80 -4.60 0.19
CA LEU A 97 -10.16 -5.06 1.53
C LEU A 97 -10.62 -3.90 2.42
N GLY A 98 -10.05 -2.70 2.26
CA GLY A 98 -10.38 -1.51 3.07
C GLY A 98 -11.71 -0.84 2.72
N VAL A 99 -12.08 -0.75 1.43
CA VAL A 99 -13.25 0.05 0.97
C VAL A 99 -14.54 -0.27 1.72
N ARG A 100 -14.84 -1.55 1.93
CA ARG A 100 -16.09 -1.95 2.60
C ARG A 100 -16.12 -1.42 4.03
N TRP A 101 -15.02 -1.61 4.77
CA TRP A 101 -14.92 -1.16 6.15
C TRP A 101 -15.07 0.36 6.25
N LEU A 102 -14.40 1.11 5.38
CA LEU A 102 -14.50 2.58 5.33
C LEU A 102 -15.93 3.06 5.16
N LEU A 103 -16.66 2.48 4.20
CA LEU A 103 -18.07 2.81 3.96
C LEU A 103 -18.95 2.47 5.17
N GLU A 104 -18.75 1.31 5.79
CA GLU A 104 -19.52 0.86 6.95
C GLU A 104 -19.28 1.74 8.20
N HIS A 105 -18.16 2.48 8.24
CA HIS A 105 -17.77 3.34 9.36
C HIS A 105 -17.85 4.85 9.05
N GLY A 106 -18.48 5.22 7.93
CA GLY A 106 -18.77 6.62 7.59
C GLY A 106 -17.59 7.41 7.00
N PHE A 107 -16.52 6.73 6.57
CA PHE A 107 -15.42 7.32 5.81
C PHE A 107 -15.72 7.28 4.30
N ASP A 108 -15.26 8.29 3.56
CA ASP A 108 -15.40 8.33 2.11
C ASP A 108 -14.14 7.74 1.43
N PRO A 109 -14.19 6.48 0.93
CA PRO A 109 -13.04 5.88 0.24
C PRO A 109 -12.78 6.51 -1.14
N ALA A 110 -13.67 7.38 -1.62
CA ALA A 110 -13.52 8.11 -2.88
C ALA A 110 -13.05 9.56 -2.69
N ALA A 111 -12.70 9.96 -1.45
CA ALA A 111 -11.99 11.21 -1.23
C ALA A 111 -10.64 11.21 -1.98
N PRO A 112 -10.13 12.39 -2.38
CA PRO A 112 -8.89 12.48 -3.14
C PRO A 112 -7.72 11.76 -2.46
N GLY A 113 -7.07 10.85 -3.20
CA GLY A 113 -5.93 10.08 -2.71
C GLY A 113 -6.29 8.84 -1.87
N CYS A 114 -7.57 8.57 -1.63
CA CYS A 114 -8.04 7.38 -0.94
C CYS A 114 -8.13 6.15 -1.87
N GLU A 115 -8.61 5.04 -1.33
CA GLU A 115 -8.60 3.70 -1.90
C GLU A 115 -9.18 3.63 -3.31
N VAL A 116 -10.25 4.38 -3.60
CA VAL A 116 -10.86 4.35 -4.94
C VAL A 116 -9.96 5.00 -5.99
N ASP A 117 -9.24 6.07 -5.65
CA ASP A 117 -8.28 6.69 -6.56
C ASP A 117 -7.08 5.77 -6.80
N VAL A 118 -6.60 5.11 -5.75
CA VAL A 118 -5.55 4.09 -5.87
C VAL A 118 -5.99 2.98 -6.83
N LEU A 119 -7.17 2.40 -6.63
CA LEU A 119 -7.73 1.33 -7.48
C LEU A 119 -7.95 1.77 -8.94
N ARG A 120 -8.35 3.02 -9.16
CA ARG A 120 -8.53 3.57 -10.51
C ARG A 120 -7.20 3.73 -11.24
N SER A 121 -6.16 4.06 -10.50
CA SER A 121 -4.82 4.34 -11.01
C SER A 121 -3.98 3.09 -11.31
N GLN A 122 -4.44 1.90 -10.87
CA GLN A 122 -3.82 0.63 -11.23
C GLN A 122 -4.15 0.28 -12.70
N VAL A 123 -3.10 0.10 -13.50
CA VAL A 123 -3.14 -0.28 -14.92
C VAL A 123 -2.74 -1.73 -15.11
#